data_AF-A0A7S7PWF4-F1
#
_entry.id   AF-A0A7S7PWF4-F1
#
_cell.length_a   1.000
_cell.length_b   1.000
_cell.length_c   1.000
_cell.angle_alpha   90.00
_cell.angle_beta   90.00
_cell.angle_gamma   90.00
#
_symmetry.space_group_name_H-M   'P 1'
#
loop_
_entity.id
_entity.type
_entity.pdbx_description
1 polymer ?
#
loop_
_entity_poly.entity_id
_entity_poly.type
_entity_poly.pdbx_seq_one_letter_code
_entity_poly.pdbx_strand_id
1 'polypeptide(L)' 'MPDLDFVRREIERMRIQIGRQRKEILQLQRAGAGTASAEALLLRMEAKVESLCAQRDALRSAEPHHNKGRVLGGRTW' A
#
# COMPACT_ATOMS: atom_id res chain seq x y z
N MET A 1 -9.61 9.26 -12.98
CA MET A 1 -8.34 8.84 -12.36
C MET A 1 -8.65 8.15 -11.05
N PRO A 2 -7.89 7.11 -10.64
CA PRO A 2 -8.06 6.53 -9.31
C PRO A 2 -7.83 7.63 -8.25
N ASP A 3 -8.79 7.79 -7.36
CA ASP A 3 -8.74 8.74 -6.26
C ASP A 3 -7.83 8.22 -5.14
N LEU A 4 -7.27 9.12 -4.31
CA LEU A 4 -6.39 8.73 -3.20
C LEU A 4 -7.08 7.76 -2.23
N ASP A 5 -8.38 7.94 -1.97
CA ASP A 5 -9.15 7.03 -1.11
C ASP A 5 -9.30 5.64 -1.72
N PHE A 6 -9.44 5.56 -3.06
CA PHE A 6 -9.46 4.28 -3.76
C PHE A 6 -8.13 3.54 -3.58
N VAL A 7 -6.99 4.23 -3.79
CA VAL A 7 -5.66 3.63 -3.64
C VAL A 7 -5.40 3.19 -2.20
N ARG A 8 -5.80 3.98 -1.21
CA ARG A 8 -5.70 3.62 0.22
C ARG A 8 -6.49 2.35 0.54
N ARG A 9 -7.76 2.28 0.13
CA ARG A 9 -8.60 1.08 0.33
C ARG A 9 -8.01 -0.14 -0.37
N GLU A 10 -7.44 0.03 -1.55
CA GLU A 10 -6.82 -1.07 -2.27
C GLU A 10 -5.57 -1.61 -1.58
N ILE A 11 -4.73 -0.73 -1.03
CA ILE A 11 -3.58 -1.13 -0.20
C ILE A 11 -4.05 -1.94 1.02
N GLU A 12 -5.09 -1.49 1.71
CA GLU A 12 -5.64 -2.20 2.87
C GLU A 12 -6.18 -3.59 2.49
N ARG A 13 -6.97 -3.68 1.40
CA ARG A 13 -7.47 -4.96 0.88
C ARG A 13 -6.32 -5.91 0.56
N MET A 14 -5.31 -5.43 -0.16
CA MET A 14 -4.14 -6.23 -0.51
C MET A 14 -3.36 -6.71 0.71
N ARG A 15 -3.19 -5.88 1.76
CA ARG A 15 -2.52 -6.29 3.01
C ARG A 15 -3.27 -7.42 3.73
N ILE A 16 -4.60 -7.40 3.72
CA ILE A 16 -5.42 -8.48 4.26
C ILE A 16 -5.20 -9.77 3.47
N GLN A 17 -5.18 -9.68 2.14
CA GLN A 17 -4.93 -10.84 1.27
C GLN A 17 -3.51 -11.41 1.47
N ILE A 18 -2.49 -10.56 1.57
CA ILE A 18 -1.11 -10.97 1.89
C ILE A 18 -1.06 -11.72 3.23
N GLY A 19 -1.76 -11.21 4.25
CA GLY A 19 -1.84 -11.87 5.55
C GLY A 19 -2.48 -13.26 5.47
N ARG A 20 -3.48 -13.45 4.60
CA ARG A 20 -4.09 -14.76 4.34
C ARG A 20 -3.14 -15.69 3.57
N GLN A 21 -2.47 -15.18 2.54
CA GLN A 21 -1.50 -15.94 1.74
C GLN A 21 -0.35 -16.47 2.60
N ARG A 22 0.16 -15.64 3.52
CA ARG A 22 1.21 -16.07 4.48
C ARG A 22 0.72 -17.20 5.40
N LYS A 23 -0.54 -17.18 5.82
CA LYS A 23 -1.13 -18.26 6.64
C LYS A 23 -1.29 -19.55 5.82
N GLU A 24 -1.69 -19.44 4.57
CA GLU A 24 -1.79 -20.59 3.65
C GLU A 24 -0.43 -21.23 3.41
N ILE A 25 0.61 -20.43 3.13
CA ILE A 25 2.00 -20.91 3.02
C ILE A 25 2.41 -21.67 4.29
N LEU A 26 2.14 -21.12 5.48
CA LEU A 26 2.47 -21.79 6.74
C LEU A 26 1.73 -23.13 6.91
N GLN A 27 0.47 -23.20 6.49
CA GLN A 27 -0.31 -24.45 6.52
C GLN A 27 0.26 -25.50 5.56
N LEU A 28 0.63 -25.09 4.34
CA LEU A 28 1.26 -25.97 3.36
C LEU A 28 2.61 -26.50 3.85
N GLN A 29 3.45 -25.63 4.44
CA GLN A 29 4.72 -26.03 5.05
C GLN A 29 4.52 -27.06 6.17
N ARG A 30 3.54 -26.86 7.05
CA ARG A 30 3.20 -27.81 8.12
C ARG A 30 2.69 -29.14 7.61
N ALA A 31 2.02 -29.14 6.46
CA ALA A 31 1.57 -30.35 5.78
C ALA A 31 2.68 -31.05 4.98
N GLY A 32 3.89 -30.48 4.93
CA GLY A 32 4.99 -31.00 4.10
C GLY A 32 4.75 -30.84 2.59
N ALA A 33 3.82 -29.96 2.19
CA ALA A 33 3.52 -29.68 0.79
C ALA A 33 4.46 -28.60 0.24
N GLY A 34 4.73 -28.66 -1.08
CA GLY A 34 5.55 -27.65 -1.74
C GLY A 34 4.89 -26.28 -1.74
N THR A 35 5.64 -25.23 -1.37
CA THR A 35 5.14 -23.85 -1.23
C THR A 35 5.56 -22.90 -2.34
N ALA A 36 6.34 -23.37 -3.32
CA ALA A 36 6.93 -22.54 -4.36
C ALA A 36 5.90 -21.68 -5.14
N SER A 37 4.74 -22.25 -5.48
CA SER A 37 3.68 -21.52 -6.19
C SER A 37 3.02 -20.45 -5.31
N ALA A 38 2.78 -20.76 -4.03
CA ALA A 38 2.18 -19.87 -3.06
C ALA A 38 3.12 -18.70 -2.69
N GLU A 39 4.43 -18.97 -2.62
CA GLU A 39 5.47 -17.95 -2.43
C GLU A 39 5.62 -17.03 -3.64
N ALA A 40 5.58 -17.60 -4.86
CA ALA A 40 5.58 -16.79 -6.08
C ALA A 40 4.35 -15.86 -6.18
N LEU A 41 3.18 -16.32 -5.72
CA LEU A 41 1.99 -15.48 -5.61
C LEU A 41 2.18 -14.37 -4.57
N LEU A 42 2.70 -14.70 -3.38
CA LEU A 42 2.99 -13.73 -2.33
C LEU A 42 3.91 -12.60 -2.83
N LEU A 43 4.98 -12.95 -3.55
CA LEU A 43 5.92 -11.98 -4.11
C LEU A 43 5.24 -11.02 -5.11
N ARG A 44 4.36 -11.53 -5.97
CA ARG A 44 3.58 -10.69 -6.90
C ARG A 44 2.61 -9.76 -6.17
N MET A 45 2.00 -10.22 -5.09
CA MET A 45 1.10 -9.40 -4.27
C MET A 45 1.87 -8.27 -3.56
N GLU A 46 3.05 -8.57 -3.03
CA GLU A 46 3.93 -7.57 -2.39
C GLU A 46 4.39 -6.52 -3.40
N ALA A 47 4.84 -6.93 -4.60
CA ALA A 47 5.20 -6.02 -5.69
C ALA A 47 4.01 -5.12 -6.10
N LYS A 48 2.78 -5.66 -6.10
CA LYS A 48 1.58 -4.87 -6.39
C LYS A 48 1.32 -3.82 -5.31
N VAL A 49 1.49 -4.16 -4.03
CA VAL A 49 1.35 -3.19 -2.93
C VAL A 49 2.40 -2.09 -3.04
N GLU A 50 3.63 -2.42 -3.38
CA GLU A 50 4.69 -1.43 -3.59
C GLU A 50 4.33 -0.44 -4.70
N SER A 51 3.82 -0.94 -5.83
CA SER A 51 3.30 -0.10 -6.92
C SER A 51 2.14 0.79 -6.48
N LEU A 52 1.21 0.29 -5.67
CA LEU A 52 0.11 1.10 -5.12
C LEU A 52 0.61 2.17 -4.14
N CYS A 53 1.63 1.86 -3.33
CA CYS A 53 2.26 2.85 -2.44
C CYS A 53 2.93 3.96 -3.25
N ALA A 54 3.67 3.63 -4.30
CA ALA A 54 4.26 4.62 -5.20
C ALA A 54 3.19 5.49 -5.88
N GLN A 55 2.06 4.90 -6.30
CA GLN A 55 0.93 5.64 -6.85
C GLN A 55 0.29 6.56 -5.81
N ARG A 56 0.09 6.10 -4.57
CA ARG A 56 -0.42 6.93 -3.47
C ARG A 56 0.48 8.14 -3.24
N ASP A 57 1.80 7.93 -3.25
CA ASP A 57 2.77 9.00 -2.99
C ASP A 57 2.79 10.00 -4.15
N ALA A 58 2.72 9.53 -5.39
CA ALA A 58 2.56 10.41 -6.57
C ALA A 58 1.25 11.21 -6.53
N LEU A 59 0.12 10.58 -6.16
CA LEU A 59 -1.16 11.28 -6.01
C LEU A 59 -1.13 12.31 -4.89
N ARG A 60 -0.50 11.97 -3.75
CA ARG A 60 -0.34 12.90 -2.62
C ARG A 60 0.54 14.10 -2.96
N SER A 61 1.57 13.92 -3.80
CA SER A 61 2.41 15.01 -4.30
C SER A 61 1.73 15.83 -5.40
N ALA A 62 0.83 15.21 -6.18
CA ALA A 62 0.06 15.86 -7.24
C ALA A 62 -1.19 16.58 -6.72
N GLU A 63 -1.73 16.18 -5.57
CA GLU A 63 -2.69 17.00 -4.84
C GLU A 63 -2.00 18.32 -4.50
N PRO A 64 -2.45 19.46 -5.07
CA PRO A 64 -1.93 20.74 -4.66
C PRO A 64 -2.23 20.84 -3.17
N HIS A 65 -1.18 20.84 -2.36
CA HIS A 65 -1.33 21.27 -0.99
C HIS A 65 -2.16 22.54 -1.05
N HIS A 66 -3.32 22.52 -0.41
CA HIS A 66 -3.95 23.71 0.15
C HIS A 66 -2.99 24.28 1.20
N ASN A 67 -1.75 24.59 0.82
CA ASN A 67 -0.91 25.65 1.35
C ASN A 67 -1.63 26.96 1.02
N LYS A 68 -2.88 27.10 1.51
CA LYS A 68 -3.42 28.40 1.83
C LYS A 68 -2.54 28.88 2.97
N GLY A 69 -1.66 29.81 2.61
CA GLY A 69 -0.62 30.30 3.48
C GLY A 69 -1.18 30.60 4.87
N ARG A 70 -0.67 29.89 5.87
CA ARG A 70 -0.45 30.53 7.16
C ARG A 70 0.75 31.46 6.97
N VAL A 71 0.49 32.60 6.32
CA VAL A 71 1.26 33.80 6.62
C VAL A 71 1.05 34.01 8.13
N LEU A 72 2.05 33.65 8.92
CA LEU A 72 2.14 34.12 10.30
C LEU A 72 2.36 35.62 10.18
N GLY A 73 1.24 36.35 10.18
CA GLY A 73 1.20 37.80 10.10
C GLY A 73 2.14 38.43 11.12
N GLY A 74 2.93 39.37 10.61
CA GLY A 74 3.71 40.40 11.27
C GLY A 74 3.91 40.29 12.78
N ARG A 75 5.15 39.99 13.18
CA ARG A 75 5.72 40.61 14.38
C ARG A 75 6.31 41.95 13.97
N THR A 76 5.57 43.03 14.24
CA THR A 76 6.12 44.38 14.31
C THR A 76 6.92 44.51 15.60
N TRP A 77 8.14 45.04 15.48
CA TRP A 77 9.00 45.45 16.60
C TRP A 77 8.51 46.78 17.18
#